data_AF-A0A955NLV2-F1
#
_entry.id   AF-A0A955NLV2-F1
#
_cell.length_a   1.000
_cell.length_b   1.000
_cell.length_c   1.000
_cell.angle_alpha   90.00
_cell.angle_beta   90.00
_cell.angle_gamma   90.00
#
_symmetry.space_group_name_H-M   'P 1'
#
loop_
_entity.id
_entity.type
_entity.pdbx_description
1 polymer ?
#
loop_
_entity_poly.entity_id
_entity_poly.type
_entity_poly.pdbx_seq_one_letter_code
_entity_poly.pdbx_strand_id
1 'polypeptide(L)'
;MGPNEQETHHFPGRWWHAIDEHRIQCDLCPRYCHLSEGQRGFCFVRQNIGGEMVLTTYGRSSGFCIDPIEKKPLAHFLPGTPVLSFGTAGCN
;
A
#
# COMPACT_ATOMS: atom_id res chain seq x y z
N MET A 1 4.13 -16.12 -29.91
CA MET A 1 4.43 -14.98 -29.03
C MET A 1 3.17 -14.13 -28.93
N GLY A 2 2.27 -14.48 -28.00
CA GLY A 2 1.12 -13.64 -27.67
C GLY A 2 1.46 -12.81 -26.43
N PRO A 3 1.14 -11.51 -26.36
CA PRO A 3 1.40 -10.73 -25.17
C PRO A 3 0.38 -11.08 -24.08
N ASN A 4 0.88 -11.80 -23.07
CA ASN A 4 0.71 -11.51 -21.63
C ASN A 4 -0.65 -10.90 -21.19
N GLU A 5 -1.67 -11.73 -20.99
CA GLU A 5 -2.80 -11.39 -20.11
C GLU A 5 -2.35 -11.58 -18.66
N GLN A 6 -1.70 -10.55 -18.11
CA GLN A 6 -1.61 -10.41 -16.66
C GLN A 6 -3.02 -10.09 -16.17
N GLU A 7 -3.73 -11.08 -15.64
CA GLU A 7 -4.88 -10.86 -14.77
C GLU A 7 -4.45 -9.90 -13.66
N THR A 8 -4.74 -8.61 -13.84
CA THR A 8 -4.54 -7.60 -12.81
C THR A 8 -5.57 -7.86 -11.72
N HIS A 9 -5.23 -8.74 -10.78
CA HIS A 9 -5.92 -8.85 -9.50
C HIS A 9 -5.78 -7.49 -8.79
N HIS A 10 -6.75 -6.61 -9.03
CA HIS A 10 -6.90 -5.36 -8.32
C HIS A 10 -7.44 -5.68 -6.92
N PHE A 11 -6.64 -5.40 -5.90
CA PHE A 11 -7.06 -5.59 -4.53
C PHE A 11 -7.85 -4.36 -4.07
N PRO A 12 -9.12 -4.49 -3.68
CA PRO A 12 -9.95 -3.35 -3.32
C PRO A 12 -9.49 -2.72 -2.01
N GLY A 13 -9.40 -1.40 -1.99
CA GLY A 13 -9.25 -0.59 -0.78
C GLY A 13 -10.59 -0.47 -0.05
N ARG A 14 -10.55 -0.40 1.29
CA ARG A 14 -11.76 -0.42 2.13
C ARG A 14 -12.21 0.93 2.69
N TRP A 15 -11.31 1.92 2.75
CA TRP A 15 -11.55 3.19 3.43
C TRP A 15 -11.52 4.35 2.44
N TRP A 16 -12.64 4.52 1.74
CA TRP A 16 -12.86 5.57 0.75
C TRP A 16 -14.37 5.69 0.47
N HIS A 17 -14.76 6.79 -0.17
CA HIS A 17 -16.09 6.97 -0.73
C HIS A 17 -16.04 7.68 -2.08
N ALA A 18 -17.04 7.44 -2.91
CA ALA A 18 -17.22 8.20 -4.15
C ALA A 18 -17.66 9.63 -3.81
N ILE A 19 -17.07 10.61 -4.49
CA ILE A 19 -17.44 12.03 -4.38
C ILE A 19 -18.11 12.54 -5.66
N ASP A 20 -17.87 11.88 -6.80
CA ASP A 20 -18.61 12.03 -8.06
C ASP A 20 -18.54 10.73 -8.89
N GLU A 21 -19.05 10.73 -10.13
CA GLU A 21 -19.06 9.54 -11.02
C GLU A 21 -17.66 8.97 -11.34
N HIS A 22 -16.60 9.78 -11.27
CA HIS A 22 -15.24 9.41 -11.67
C HIS A 22 -14.16 9.78 -10.64
N ARG A 23 -14.55 10.25 -9.46
CA ARG A 23 -13.65 10.64 -8.37
C ARG A 23 -14.04 10.00 -7.07
N ILE A 24 -13.00 9.65 -6.34
CA ILE A 24 -13.08 9.06 -5.02
C ILE A 24 -12.27 9.88 -4.02
N GLN A 25 -12.65 9.84 -2.76
CA GLN A 25 -11.86 10.34 -1.65
C GLN A 25 -11.32 9.16 -0.82
N CYS A 26 -10.02 9.16 -0.57
CA CYS A 26 -9.38 8.22 0.37
C CYS A 26 -9.56 8.71 1.82
N ASP A 27 -10.11 7.89 2.72
CA ASP A 27 -10.34 8.29 4.12
C ASP A 27 -9.32 7.67 5.10
N LEU A 28 -8.34 6.91 4.61
CA LEU A 28 -7.44 6.14 5.47
C LEU A 28 -6.46 7.02 6.26
N CYS A 29 -5.91 8.05 5.62
CA CYS A 29 -4.89 8.89 6.21
C CYS A 29 -5.38 10.35 6.23
N PRO A 30 -4.83 11.22 7.10
CA PRO A 30 -5.33 12.58 7.30
C PRO A 30 -5.14 13.51 6.08
N ARG A 31 -4.67 12.99 4.95
CA ARG A 31 -4.52 13.74 3.69
C ARG A 31 -5.79 13.81 2.87
N TYR A 32 -6.75 12.91 3.10
CA TYR A 32 -8.03 12.88 2.38
C TYR A 32 -7.89 13.05 0.87
N CYS A 33 -7.03 12.25 0.23
CA CYS A 33 -6.71 12.46 -1.19
C CYS A 33 -7.96 12.29 -2.06
N HIS A 34 -8.28 13.32 -2.85
CA HIS A 34 -9.29 13.25 -3.91
C HIS A 34 -8.63 12.77 -5.20
N LEU A 35 -9.07 11.64 -5.72
CA LEU A 35 -8.45 10.94 -6.84
C LEU A 35 -9.40 10.89 -8.03
N SER A 36 -9.00 11.49 -9.13
CA SER A 36 -9.66 11.27 -10.43
C SER A 36 -9.30 9.90 -11.00
N GLU A 37 -10.05 9.41 -11.98
CA GLU A 37 -9.77 8.15 -12.66
C GLU A 37 -8.29 8.05 -13.08
N GLY A 38 -7.65 6.92 -12.75
CA GLY A 38 -6.23 6.67 -12.98
C GLY A 38 -5.26 7.38 -12.01
N GLN A 39 -5.73 8.32 -11.17
CA GLN A 39 -4.87 9.08 -10.27
C GLN A 39 -4.46 8.25 -9.05
N ARG A 40 -3.20 8.41 -8.64
CA ARG A 40 -2.67 7.86 -7.38
C ARG A 40 -2.71 8.89 -6.27
N GLY A 41 -2.96 8.42 -5.05
CA GLY A 41 -2.82 9.24 -3.86
C GLY A 41 -1.38 9.62 -3.58
N PHE A 42 -1.20 10.53 -2.63
CA PHE A 42 0.12 11.00 -2.19
C PHE A 42 1.05 9.85 -1.76
N CYS A 43 0.47 8.74 -1.30
CA CYS A 43 1.21 7.54 -0.91
C CYS A 43 1.69 6.67 -2.07
N PHE A 44 1.29 6.99 -3.31
CA PHE A 44 1.58 6.24 -4.55
C PHE A 44 1.06 4.80 -4.61
N VAL A 45 0.42 4.30 -3.55
CA VAL A 45 -0.01 2.91 -3.43
C VAL A 45 -1.52 2.68 -3.45
N ARG A 46 -2.28 3.77 -3.44
CA ARG A 46 -3.74 3.79 -3.61
C ARG A 46 -4.06 4.53 -4.89
N GLN A 47 -4.83 3.91 -5.77
CA GLN A 47 -5.19 4.45 -7.07
C GLN A 47 -6.69 4.36 -7.28
N ASN A 48 -7.28 5.35 -7.94
CA ASN A 48 -8.63 5.23 -8.48
C ASN A 48 -8.57 4.47 -9.81
N ILE A 49 -9.24 3.33 -9.90
CA ILE A 49 -9.37 2.54 -11.14
C ILE A 49 -10.84 2.14 -11.26
N GLY A 50 -11.49 2.58 -12.34
CA GLY A 50 -12.91 2.31 -12.58
C GLY A 50 -13.84 2.90 -11.53
N GLY A 51 -13.48 4.05 -10.94
CA GLY A 51 -14.23 4.65 -9.83
C GLY A 51 -14.08 3.92 -8.49
N GLU A 52 -13.18 2.95 -8.38
CA GLU A 52 -12.91 2.21 -7.14
C GLU A 52 -11.48 2.42 -6.63
N MET A 53 -11.31 2.37 -5.30
CA MET A 53 -9.97 2.38 -4.73
C MET A 53 -9.29 1.03 -4.90
N VAL A 54 -8.12 1.03 -5.54
CA VAL A 54 -7.27 -0.15 -5.70
C VAL A 54 -5.94 0.02 -4.98
N LEU A 55 -5.49 -1.05 -4.32
CA LEU A 55 -4.18 -1.17 -3.69
C LEU A 55 -3.16 -1.70 -4.71
N THR A 56 -2.22 -0.87 -5.15
CA THR A 56 -1.27 -1.23 -6.22
C THR A 56 -0.06 -2.04 -5.72
N THR A 57 0.16 -2.05 -4.40
CA THR A 57 1.26 -2.77 -3.73
C THR A 57 0.79 -3.89 -2.80
N TYR A 58 -0.50 -4.25 -2.81
CA TYR A 58 -0.96 -5.38 -2.01
C TYR A 58 -0.19 -6.65 -2.37
N GLY A 59 0.28 -7.38 -1.36
CA GLY A 59 1.12 -8.57 -1.54
C GLY A 59 2.55 -8.30 -2.06
N ARG A 60 2.95 -7.03 -2.23
CA ARG A 60 4.28 -6.66 -2.75
C ARG A 60 5.14 -6.02 -1.65
N SER A 61 6.09 -6.80 -1.14
CA SER A 61 7.10 -6.30 -0.20
C SER A 61 8.14 -5.45 -0.92
N SER A 62 8.53 -4.32 -0.34
CA SER A 62 9.65 -3.49 -0.80
C SER A 62 11.00 -3.97 -0.24
N GLY A 63 11.00 -4.91 0.70
CA GLY A 63 12.21 -5.48 1.27
C GLY A 63 11.94 -6.33 2.49
N PHE A 64 12.84 -7.26 2.76
CA PHE A 64 12.87 -8.04 3.99
C PHE A 64 14.30 -8.12 4.50
N CYS A 65 14.46 -8.14 5.81
CA CYS A 65 15.76 -8.29 6.46
C CYS A 65 15.60 -9.06 7.78
N ILE A 66 16.57 -9.94 8.05
CA ILE A 66 16.72 -10.58 9.35
C ILE A 66 17.95 -9.94 9.99
N ASP A 67 17.72 -9.12 11.01
CA ASP A 67 18.76 -8.44 11.78
C ASP A 67 18.55 -8.72 13.28
N PRO A 68 19.56 -8.48 14.13
CA PRO A 68 19.37 -8.44 15.57
C PRO A 68 18.35 -7.36 15.98
N ILE A 69 17.60 -7.62 17.05
CA ILE A 69 16.55 -6.73 17.57
C ILE A 69 17.07 -5.33 17.92
N GLU A 70 18.37 -5.18 18.20
CA GLU A 70 19.05 -3.93 18.53
C GLU A 70 19.04 -2.90 17.39
N LYS A 71 18.82 -3.33 16.14
CA LYS A 71 18.62 -2.40 15.01
C LYS A 71 17.23 -1.77 14.99
N LYS A 72 16.30 -2.24 15.82
CA LYS A 72 14.92 -1.77 15.88
C LYS A 72 14.74 -0.86 17.10
N PRO A 73 13.68 -0.02 17.14
CA PRO A 73 13.34 0.77 18.33
C PRO A 73 12.95 -0.08 19.57
N LEU A 74 13.18 -1.40 19.56
CA LEU A 74 12.87 -2.38 20.60
C LEU A 74 14.14 -3.07 21.14
N ALA A 75 15.29 -2.38 21.19
CA ALA A 75 16.59 -2.98 21.52
C ALA A 75 16.67 -3.68 22.90
N HIS A 76 15.81 -3.32 23.86
CA HIS A 76 15.75 -3.97 25.18
C HIS A 76 14.83 -5.19 25.23
N PHE A 77 14.10 -5.48 24.15
CA PHE A 77 13.20 -6.63 24.07
C PHE A 77 13.95 -7.83 23.51
N LEU A 78 14.21 -8.85 24.35
CA LEU A 78 14.92 -10.08 23.97
C LEU A 78 16.28 -9.83 23.25
N PRO A 79 17.27 -9.22 23.91
CA PRO A 79 18.58 -8.92 23.30
C PRO A 79 19.27 -10.13 22.68
N GLY A 80 19.96 -9.92 21.56
CA GLY A 80 20.67 -10.95 20.79
C GLY A 80 19.77 -11.84 19.93
N THR A 81 18.45 -11.67 19.97
CA THR A 81 17.53 -12.47 19.15
C THR A 81 17.33 -11.90 17.74
N PRO A 82 17.13 -12.76 16.72
CA PRO A 82 16.83 -12.31 15.37
C PRO A 82 15.39 -11.80 15.27
N VAL A 83 15.18 -10.73 14.49
CA VAL A 83 13.85 -10.22 14.14
C VAL A 83 13.67 -10.16 12.63
N LEU A 84 12.54 -10.69 12.15
CA LEU A 84 12.13 -10.53 10.76
C LEU A 84 11.49 -9.15 10.57
N SER A 85 12.10 -8.33 9.72
CA SER A 85 11.53 -7.06 9.27
C SER A 85 11.10 -7.17 7.82
N PHE A 86 9.88 -6.75 7.52
CA PHE A 86 9.38 -6.60 6.16
C PHE A 86 8.49 -5.35 6.08
N GLY A 87 8.36 -4.79 4.90
CA GLY A 87 7.55 -3.59 4.69
C GLY A 87 7.07 -3.50 3.25
N THR A 88 6.00 -2.75 3.05
CA THR A 88 5.51 -2.37 1.73
C THR A 88 5.95 -0.94 1.44
N ALA A 89 6.12 -0.60 0.16
CA ALA A 89 6.23 0.80 -0.22
C ALA A 89 4.88 1.49 0.06
N GLY A 90 4.90 2.76 0.47
CA GLY A 90 3.70 3.58 0.62
C GLY A 90 3.62 4.33 1.95
N CYS A 91 2.41 4.81 2.27
CA CYS A 91 2.11 5.38 3.59
C CYS A 91 1.59 4.27 4.50
N ASN A 92 1.97 4.35 5.78
CA ASN A 92 1.26 3.72 6.89
C ASN A 92 0.24 4.74 7.42
#